data_AF-A0A1B1MCW3-F1
#
_entry.id   AF-A0A1B1MCW3-F1
#
_cell.length_a   1.000
_cell.length_b   1.000
_cell.length_c   1.000
_cell.angle_alpha   90.00
_cell.angle_beta   90.00
_cell.angle_gamma   90.00
#
_symmetry.space_group_name_H-M   'P 1'
#
loop_
_entity.id
_entity.type
_entity.pdbx_description
1 polymer ?
#
loop_
_entity_poly.entity_id
_entity_poly.type
_entity_poly.pdbx_seq_one_letter_code
_entity_poly.pdbx_strand_id
1 'polypeptide(L)' 'MCPDCEDFARTVLLLGQLALYADVIGADQDFVEALGPSLAASLPEPPPGVFPSGYDPEDGPDYPGTAS' A
#
# COMPACT_ATOMS: atom_id res chain seq x y z
N MET A 1 36.56 -6.12 4.81
CA MET A 1 35.12 -5.81 4.81
C MET A 1 34.40 -7.14 4.95
N CYS A 2 33.53 -7.28 5.95
CA CYS A 2 32.79 -8.52 6.22
C CYS A 2 31.61 -8.59 5.24
N PRO A 3 31.53 -9.59 4.34
CA PRO A 3 30.54 -9.64 3.27
C PRO A 3 29.10 -9.64 3.79
N ASP A 4 28.85 -10.37 4.88
CA ASP A 4 27.49 -10.59 5.39
C ASP A 4 27.06 -9.54 6.41
N CYS A 5 27.98 -8.69 6.87
CA CYS A 5 27.70 -7.72 7.91
C CYS A 5 26.75 -6.60 7.43
N GLU A 6 26.82 -6.25 6.14
CA GLU A 6 25.89 -5.27 5.55
C GLU A 6 24.47 -5.85 5.43
N ASP A 7 24.36 -7.13 5.04
CA ASP A 7 23.08 -7.82 4.93
C ASP A 7 22.44 -8.03 6.31
N PHE A 8 23.24 -8.39 7.31
CA PHE A 8 22.80 -8.49 8.70
C PHE A 8 22.31 -7.14 9.22
N ALA A 9 23.10 -6.07 9.03
CA ALA A 9 22.71 -4.73 9.48
C ALA A 9 21.42 -4.25 8.79
N ARG A 10 21.30 -4.49 7.48
CA ARG A 10 20.08 -4.19 6.72
C ARG A 10 18.88 -4.95 7.27
N THR A 11 19.04 -6.24 7.55
CA THR A 11 17.97 -7.09 8.10
C THR A 11 17.50 -6.59 9.46
N VAL A 12 18.43 -6.29 10.37
CA VAL A 12 18.09 -5.75 11.70
C VAL A 12 17.35 -4.42 11.59
N LEU A 13 17.78 -3.54 10.67
CA LEU A 13 17.13 -2.25 10.44
C LEU A 13 15.70 -2.42 9.93
N LEU A 14 15.48 -3.29 8.94
CA LEU A 14 14.16 -3.55 8.37
C LEU A 14 13.20 -4.16 9.41
N LEU A 15 13.68 -5.10 10.23
CA LEU A 15 12.88 -5.67 11.32
C LEU A 15 12.49 -4.62 12.37
N GLY A 16 13.40 -3.70 12.70
CA GLY A 16 13.10 -2.60 13.62
C GLY A 16 12.03 -1.64 13.06
N GLN A 17 12.13 -1.29 11.78
CA GLN A 17 11.13 -0.47 11.11
C GLN A 17 9.76 -1.15 11.06
N LEU A 18 9.73 -2.46 10.79
CA LEU A 18 8.49 -3.24 10.81
C LEU A 18 7.84 -3.25 12.20
N ALA A 19 8.63 -3.43 13.25
CA ALA A 19 8.12 -3.42 14.62
C ALA A 19 7.50 -2.07 14.99
N LEU A 20 8.15 -0.95 14.61
CA LEU A 20 7.60 0.39 14.82
C LEU A 20 6.33 0.63 14.00
N TYR A 21 6.31 0.21 12.75
CA TYR A 21 5.12 0.30 11.89
C TYR A 21 3.92 -0.43 12.52
N ALA A 22 4.14 -1.64 13.03
CA ALA A 22 3.09 -2.46 13.63
C ALA A 22 2.54 -1.91 14.97
N ASP A 23 3.33 -1.14 15.71
CA ASP A 23 2.91 -0.52 16.98
C ASP A 23 2.15 0.79 16.78
N VAL A 24 2.33 1.46 15.62
CA VAL A 24 1.68 2.73 15.32
C VAL A 24 0.23 2.49 14.89
N ILE A 25 -0.70 2.96 15.74
CA ILE A 25 -2.13 2.93 15.44
C ILE A 25 -2.41 3.75 14.18
N GLY A 26 -3.08 3.12 13.21
CA GLY A 26 -3.46 3.77 11.95
C GLY A 26 -2.38 3.79 10.88
N ALA A 27 -1.19 3.21 11.13
CA ALA A 27 -0.09 3.21 10.16
C ALA A 27 -0.48 2.64 8.77
N ASP A 28 -1.31 1.59 8.75
CA ASP A 28 -1.84 1.03 7.50
C ASP A 28 -2.71 2.03 6.72
N GLN A 29 -3.59 2.74 7.43
CA GLN A 29 -4.48 3.71 6.83
C GLN A 29 -3.67 4.92 6.31
N ASP A 30 -2.77 5.45 7.12
CA ASP A 30 -1.88 6.57 6.74
C ASP A 30 -1.02 6.20 5.53
N PHE A 31 -0.53 4.96 5.46
CA PHE A 31 0.23 4.45 4.33
C PHE A 31 -0.62 4.40 3.04
N VAL A 32 -1.85 3.88 3.12
CA VAL A 32 -2.78 3.82 1.99
C VAL A 32 -3.15 5.22 1.51
N GLU A 33 -3.44 6.15 2.43
CA GLU A 33 -3.77 7.53 2.08
C GLU A 33 -2.60 8.26 1.42
N ALA A 34 -1.37 8.02 1.90
CA ALA A 34 -0.18 8.66 1.34
C ALA A 34 0.21 8.10 -0.03
N LEU A 35 0.15 6.78 -0.23
CA LEU A 35 0.66 6.14 -1.45
C LEU A 35 -0.42 5.80 -2.48
N GLY A 36 -1.65 5.58 -2.05
CA GLY A 36 -2.77 5.17 -2.88
C GLY A 36 -2.92 6.01 -4.15
N PRO A 37 -2.97 7.35 -4.07
CA PRO A 37 -3.13 8.21 -5.25
C PRO A 37 -1.99 8.05 -6.26
N SER A 38 -0.75 7.99 -5.78
CA SER A 38 0.43 7.85 -6.66
C SER A 38 0.50 6.47 -7.29
N LEU A 39 0.12 5.42 -6.54
CA LEU A 39 0.03 4.07 -7.05
C LEU A 39 -1.06 3.96 -8.13
N ALA A 40 -2.26 4.48 -7.85
CA ALA A 40 -3.36 4.50 -8.81
C ALA A 40 -2.99 5.24 -10.11
N ALA A 41 -2.35 6.40 -10.00
CA ALA A 41 -1.89 7.17 -11.16
C ALA A 41 -0.76 6.47 -11.95
N SER A 42 -0.03 5.54 -11.34
CA SER A 42 1.04 4.78 -12.00
C SER A 42 0.53 3.55 -12.76
N LEU A 43 -0.71 3.13 -12.51
CA LEU A 43 -1.27 1.96 -13.18
C LEU A 43 -1.51 2.25 -14.67
N PRO A 44 -1.31 1.27 -15.56
CA PRO A 44 -1.66 1.41 -16.96
C PRO A 44 -3.16 1.72 -17.14
N GLU A 45 -3.48 2.48 -18.19
CA GLU A 45 -4.87 2.70 -18.56
C GLU A 45 -5.57 1.34 -18.77
N PRO A 46 -6.71 1.10 -18.12
CA PRO A 46 -7.40 -0.17 -18.26
C PRO A 46 -7.96 -0.35 -19.67
N PRO A 47 -8.10 -1.62 -20.12
CA PRO A 47 -8.73 -1.92 -21.39
C PRO A 47 -10.13 -1.29 -21.53
N PRO A 48 -10.57 -0.95 -22.76
CA PRO A 48 -11.92 -0.47 -23.00
C PRO A 48 -12.97 -1.48 -22.48
N GLY A 49 -13.99 -0.97 -21.79
CA GLY A 49 -15.08 -1.80 -21.25
C GLY A 49 -14.79 -2.49 -19.92
N VAL A 50 -13.63 -2.26 -19.30
CA VAL A 50 -13.33 -2.73 -17.93
C VAL A 50 -14.21 -2.05 -16.91
N PHE A 51 -14.45 -0.75 -17.08
CA PHE A 51 -15.32 0.01 -16.19
C PHE A 51 -16.72 0.19 -16.80
N PRO A 52 -17.79 0.00 -16.01
CA PRO A 52 -19.16 0.25 -16.46
C PRO A 52 -19.38 1.74 -16.78
N SER A 53 -20.38 2.02 -17.63
CA SER A 53 -20.80 3.41 -17.89
C SER A 53 -21.27 4.07 -16.60
N GLY A 54 -20.65 5.18 -16.20
CA GLY A 54 -20.95 5.86 -14.93
C GLY A 54 -20.09 5.39 -13.75
N TYR A 55 -19.05 4.60 -13.99
CA TYR A 55 -18.02 4.32 -12.99
C TYR A 55 -17.38 5.63 -12.50
N ASP A 56 -17.48 5.87 -11.19
CA ASP A 56 -16.75 6.93 -10.52
C ASP A 56 -15.41 6.35 -10.03
N PRO A 57 -14.26 6.82 -10.54
CA PRO A 57 -12.95 6.36 -10.07
C PRO A 57 -12.68 6.61 -8.59
N GLU A 58 -13.43 7.54 -7.97
CA GLU A 58 -13.32 7.86 -6.55
C GLU A 58 -14.22 6.98 -5.67
N ASP A 59 -15.19 6.28 -6.27
CA ASP A 59 -16.07 5.34 -5.58
C ASP A 59 -15.38 3.97 -5.57
N GLY A 60 -14.69 3.69 -4.46
CA GLY A 60 -13.94 2.46 -4.29
C GLY A 60 -14.82 1.21 -4.42
N PRO A 61 -14.23 0.03 -4.65
CA PRO A 61 -15.01 -1.20 -4.79
C PRO A 61 -15.77 -1.55 -3.49
N ASP A 62 -16.94 -2.16 -3.63
CA ASP A 62 -17.70 -2.70 -2.48
C ASP A 62 -16.90 -3.83 -1.81
N TYR A 63 -16.18 -3.50 -0.75
CA TYR A 63 -15.46 -4.48 0.05
C TYR A 63 -16.45 -5.29 0.93
N PRO A 64 -16.35 -6.63 0.97
CA PRO A 64 -17.23 -7.43 1.82
C PRO A 64 -17.03 -7.06 3.29
N GLY A 65 -18.08 -6.52 3.92
CA GLY A 65 -18.09 -6.06 5.33
C GLY A 65 -18.41 -4.58 5.53
N THR A 66 -18.54 -3.78 4.46
CA THR A 66 -18.89 -2.35 4.54
C THR A 66 -20.41 -2.08 4.59
N ALA A 67 -21.25 -3.09 4.37
CA ALA A 67 -22.69 -2.99 4.61
C ALA A 67 -22.97 -3.06 6.12
N SER A 68 -23.07 -1.91 6.77
CA SER A 68 -23.70 -1.75 8.10
C SER A 68 -25.13 -1.23 7.94
#